data_AF-A0A2D5C8Y4-F1
#
_entry.id   AF-A0A2D5C8Y4-F1
#
_cell.length_a   1.000
_cell.length_b   1.000
_cell.length_c   1.000
_cell.angle_alpha   90.00
_cell.angle_beta   90.00
_cell.angle_gamma   90.00
#
_symmetry.space_group_name_H-M   'P 1'
#
loop_
_entity.id
_entity.type
_entity.pdbx_description
1 polymer ?
#
loop_
_entity_poly.entity_id
_entity_poly.type
_entity_poly.pdbx_seq_one_letter_code
_entity_poly.pdbx_strand_id
1 'polypeptide(L)'
;MGNNIAKCLIRSTDRKVLNKKYELENFEFKIIKIENNTFHIHTNLAINEIIDKYGKTPLPPYIEDNSKKYKYYNNQFSSGGFSVASPTAGLHFTNKQIKILKKLGHDFVYINLDVNVDTFKPVTSKFLEDHDIHEEYYDIDESDFNKILKAKNKNINIYCIGTTSLRAVESAYLSGNLNGRTDYFIFPDTKINIPDYLITNFHAPKSSLLSIVANVYGAGWPKLYQYALNSGLKFLSFGDAVIFKVNE
;
A
#
# COMPACT_ATOMS: atom_id res chain seq x y z
N MET A 1 16.07 -4.61 17.57
CA MET A 1 17.05 -3.64 17.04
C MET A 1 16.83 -2.34 17.81
N GLY A 2 17.89 -1.63 18.22
CA GLY A 2 17.75 -0.46 19.10
C GLY A 2 16.90 0.65 18.46
N ASN A 3 16.15 1.39 19.28
CA ASN A 3 15.26 2.49 18.86
C ASN A 3 15.93 3.60 18.04
N ASN A 4 17.25 3.57 17.86
CA ASN A 4 18.03 4.62 17.20
C ASN A 4 18.52 4.21 15.80
N ILE A 5 18.17 3.02 15.31
CA ILE A 5 18.57 2.52 13.99
C ILE A 5 17.35 2.49 13.06
N ALA A 6 17.50 3.03 11.85
CA ALA A 6 16.47 2.98 10.81
C ALA A 6 17.06 2.65 9.44
N LYS A 7 16.24 2.00 8.60
CA LYS A 7 16.46 1.83 7.16
C LYS A 7 15.73 2.97 6.43
N CYS A 8 16.39 3.71 5.55
CA CYS A 8 15.81 4.90 4.90
C CYS A 8 16.45 5.20 3.54
N LEU A 9 15.81 6.08 2.76
CA LEU A 9 16.45 6.79 1.63
C LEU A 9 16.96 8.15 2.09
N ILE A 10 18.11 8.57 1.57
CA ILE A 10 18.70 9.88 1.85
C ILE A 10 18.73 10.70 0.57
N ARG A 11 17.88 11.73 0.49
CA ARG A 11 17.92 12.74 -0.57
C ARG A 11 18.85 13.88 -0.15
N SER A 12 20.04 13.93 -0.72
CA SER A 12 21.02 15.00 -0.51
C SER A 12 21.91 15.13 -1.75
N THR A 13 22.50 16.32 -1.97
CA THR A 13 23.58 16.52 -2.96
C THR A 13 24.92 15.96 -2.48
N ASP A 14 25.08 15.76 -1.18
CA ASP A 14 26.32 15.27 -0.60
C ASP A 14 26.58 13.80 -0.94
N ARG A 15 27.86 13.45 -0.94
CA ARG A 15 28.30 12.05 -1.05
C ARG A 15 27.88 11.29 0.21
N LYS A 16 27.14 10.19 0.02
CA LYS A 16 26.73 9.26 1.07
C LYS A 16 27.88 8.27 1.30
N VAL A 17 28.54 8.36 2.44
CA VAL A 17 29.76 7.60 2.76
C VAL A 17 29.51 6.75 4.00
N LEU A 18 29.86 5.47 3.92
CA LEU A 18 29.78 4.54 5.04
C LEU A 18 30.62 5.06 6.21
N ASN A 19 30.10 4.95 7.43
CA ASN A 19 30.70 5.43 8.67
C ASN A 19 30.90 6.94 8.78
N LYS A 20 30.48 7.75 7.80
CA LYS A 20 30.49 9.20 7.93
C LYS A 20 29.35 9.66 8.83
N LYS A 21 29.66 10.62 9.70
CA LYS A 21 28.70 11.34 10.55
C LYS A 21 28.14 12.53 9.77
N TYR A 22 26.84 12.73 9.86
CA TYR A 22 26.09 13.82 9.25
C TYR A 22 25.36 14.56 10.37
N GLU A 23 25.57 15.87 10.43
CA GLU A 23 24.96 16.75 11.42
C GLU A 23 23.91 17.61 10.71
N LEU A 24 22.65 17.51 11.16
CA LEU A 24 21.55 18.35 10.74
C LEU A 24 21.22 19.31 11.88
N GLU A 25 20.44 20.36 11.60
CA GLU A 25 20.01 21.32 12.63
C GLU A 25 19.26 20.66 13.80
N ASN A 26 18.57 19.54 13.55
CA ASN A 26 17.64 18.92 14.49
C ASN A 26 18.15 17.62 15.14
N PHE A 27 19.04 16.88 14.46
CA PHE A 27 19.60 15.61 14.92
C PHE A 27 20.83 15.25 14.08
N GLU A 28 21.55 14.22 14.49
CA GLU A 28 22.75 13.74 13.82
C GLU A 28 22.65 12.24 13.58
N PHE A 29 23.23 11.78 12.47
CA PHE A 29 23.19 10.37 12.09
C PHE A 29 24.49 9.90 11.45
N LYS A 30 24.73 8.60 11.53
CA LYS A 30 25.85 7.91 10.89
C LYS A 30 25.32 6.84 9.97
N ILE A 31 25.83 6.77 8.74
CA ILE A 31 25.50 5.66 7.83
C ILE A 31 26.27 4.42 8.28
N ILE A 32 25.56 3.38 8.71
CA ILE A 32 26.15 2.13 9.20
C ILE A 32 26.10 1.00 8.18
N LYS A 33 25.24 1.09 7.16
CA LYS A 33 25.16 0.14 6.03
C LYS A 33 24.60 0.83 4.78
N ILE A 34 25.04 0.38 3.60
CA ILE A 34 24.52 0.82 2.29
C ILE A 34 24.14 -0.43 1.49
N GLU A 35 22.89 -0.51 1.05
CA GLU A 35 22.33 -1.63 0.25
C GLU A 35 21.45 -1.07 -0.86
N ASN A 36 21.80 -1.27 -2.14
CA ASN A 36 20.94 -0.94 -3.30
C ASN A 36 20.24 0.44 -3.23
N ASN A 37 21.02 1.49 -2.96
CA ASN A 37 20.58 2.88 -2.78
C ASN A 37 19.73 3.16 -1.52
N THR A 38 19.66 2.19 -0.61
CA THR A 38 19.06 2.30 0.72
C THR A 38 20.15 2.36 1.79
N PHE A 39 19.88 3.11 2.86
CA PHE A 39 20.85 3.40 3.92
C PHE A 39 20.31 2.91 5.27
N HIS A 40 21.14 2.20 6.02
CA HIS A 40 20.91 2.02 7.44
C HIS A 40 21.64 3.12 8.17
N ILE A 41 20.91 3.87 8.99
CA ILE A 41 21.45 4.97 9.78
C ILE A 41 21.35 4.63 11.27
N HIS A 42 22.34 5.07 12.02
CA HIS A 42 22.30 5.16 13.47
C HIS A 42 22.19 6.64 13.86
N THR A 43 21.17 6.99 14.63
CA THR A 43 20.86 8.36 15.04
C THR A 43 21.24 8.60 16.50
N ASN A 44 21.47 9.85 16.89
CA ASN A 44 21.71 10.20 18.30
C ASN A 44 20.45 10.24 19.16
N LEU A 45 19.27 10.41 18.54
CA LEU A 45 17.96 10.38 19.18
C LEU A 45 17.23 9.07 18.83
N ALA A 46 16.13 8.77 19.53
CA ALA A 46 15.27 7.67 19.12
C ALA A 46 14.55 8.02 17.81
N ILE A 47 14.43 7.05 16.90
CA ILE A 47 13.79 7.21 15.60
C ILE A 47 12.34 7.69 15.76
N ASN A 48 11.61 7.15 16.73
CA ASN A 48 10.23 7.56 17.01
C ASN A 48 10.15 9.04 17.41
N GLU A 49 11.08 9.54 18.23
CA GLU A 49 11.12 10.97 18.60
C GLU A 49 11.41 11.86 17.39
N ILE A 50 12.28 11.41 16.49
CA ILE A 50 12.59 12.13 15.24
C ILE A 50 11.34 12.17 14.34
N ILE A 51 10.65 11.04 14.18
CA ILE A 51 9.44 10.94 13.36
C ILE A 51 8.30 11.78 13.96
N ASP A 52 8.08 11.70 15.26
CA ASP A 52 6.99 12.42 15.93
C ASP A 52 7.19 13.94 15.87
N LYS A 53 8.44 14.40 15.97
CA LYS A 53 8.75 15.83 16.04
C LYS A 53 8.97 16.48 14.67
N TYR A 54 9.56 15.74 13.72
CA TYR A 54 10.02 16.29 12.45
C TYR A 54 9.49 15.53 11.21
N GLY A 55 8.88 14.37 11.42
CA GLY A 55 8.37 13.53 10.34
C GLY A 55 7.21 14.17 9.59
N LYS A 56 7.21 13.98 8.27
CA LYS A 56 6.06 14.25 7.41
C LYS A 56 5.85 13.02 6.53
N THR A 57 4.62 12.53 6.50
CA THR A 57 4.23 11.45 5.59
C THR A 57 4.54 11.86 4.14
N PRO A 58 5.39 11.13 3.40
CA PRO A 58 5.62 11.47 2.00
C PRO A 58 4.33 11.26 1.21
N LEU A 59 3.94 12.28 0.42
CA LEU A 59 2.94 12.07 -0.62
C LEU A 59 3.60 11.27 -1.77
N PRO A 60 2.89 10.31 -2.39
CA PRO A 60 3.36 9.64 -3.59
C PRO A 60 3.90 10.62 -4.65
N PRO A 61 4.95 10.26 -5.39
CA PRO A 61 5.73 11.20 -6.23
C PRO A 61 4.94 11.82 -7.39
N TYR A 62 3.81 11.20 -7.76
CA TYR A 62 2.87 11.70 -8.77
C TYR A 62 1.84 12.69 -8.20
N ILE A 63 1.89 12.99 -6.90
CA ILE A 63 1.01 13.94 -6.23
C ILE A 63 1.76 15.23 -6.02
N GLU A 64 1.26 16.30 -6.63
CA GLU A 64 1.75 17.65 -6.39
C GLU A 64 1.64 17.99 -4.89
N ASP A 65 2.78 18.34 -4.30
CA ASP A 65 2.97 18.64 -2.88
C ASP A 65 2.13 19.86 -2.48
N ASN A 66 0.93 19.58 -1.98
CA ASN A 66 -0.04 20.58 -1.54
C ASN A 66 -0.52 20.22 -0.14
N SER A 67 -0.32 21.14 0.80
CA SER A 67 -0.66 20.99 2.22
C SER A 67 -2.10 20.54 2.49
N LYS A 68 -3.05 20.84 1.61
CA LYS A 68 -4.45 20.37 1.74
C LYS A 68 -4.62 18.87 1.49
N LYS A 69 -3.78 18.24 0.67
CA LYS A 69 -3.85 16.80 0.32
C LYS A 69 -3.34 15.90 1.44
N TYR A 70 -2.43 16.41 2.27
CA TYR A 70 -1.94 15.72 3.47
C TYR A 70 -3.06 15.34 4.45
N LYS A 71 -4.11 16.17 4.57
CA LYS A 71 -5.25 15.89 5.45
C LYS A 71 -6.08 14.68 5.01
N TYR A 72 -6.09 14.38 3.72
CA TYR A 72 -6.79 13.22 3.16
C TYR A 72 -5.90 11.97 3.14
N TYR A 73 -4.60 12.15 2.96
CA TYR A 73 -3.62 11.06 2.91
C TYR A 73 -3.28 10.51 4.32
N ASN A 74 -3.12 11.40 5.30
CA ASN A 74 -3.02 11.03 6.72
C ASN A 74 -4.42 10.79 7.28
N ASN A 75 -5.06 9.70 6.84
CA ASN A 75 -6.29 9.25 7.45
C ASN A 75 -6.01 8.59 8.83
N GLN A 76 -7.02 8.51 9.69
CA GLN A 76 -6.89 7.91 11.03
C GLN A 76 -6.68 6.37 11.01
N PHE A 77 -6.40 5.75 9.84
CA PHE A 77 -5.96 4.35 9.81
C PHE A 77 -4.48 4.21 10.20
N SER A 78 -3.73 5.30 10.26
CA SER A 78 -2.36 5.35 10.78
C SER A 78 -2.30 5.41 12.32
N SER A 79 -3.42 5.58 13.03
CA SER A 79 -3.44 5.54 14.49
C SER A 79 -3.65 4.10 14.97
N GLY A 80 -2.55 3.35 15.13
CA GLY A 80 -2.52 2.00 15.70
C GLY A 80 -1.69 0.97 14.96
N GLY A 81 -1.13 1.29 13.79
CA GLY A 81 -0.29 0.39 12.99
C GLY A 81 0.83 1.13 12.25
N PHE A 82 1.90 0.42 11.89
CA PHE A 82 3.15 0.95 11.32
C PHE A 82 3.04 1.51 9.89
N SER A 83 1.87 1.46 9.25
CA SER A 83 1.74 1.89 7.86
C SER A 83 1.47 3.39 7.74
N VAL A 84 2.46 4.08 7.16
CA VAL A 84 2.44 5.52 6.84
C VAL A 84 1.57 5.82 5.60
N ALA A 85 1.07 4.80 4.89
CA ALA A 85 0.25 4.93 3.68
C ALA A 85 -0.91 3.94 3.68
N SER A 86 -2.13 4.42 3.97
CA SER A 86 -3.35 3.64 3.72
C SER A 86 -3.54 3.44 2.21
N PRO A 87 -3.98 2.27 1.72
CA PRO A 87 -4.34 2.09 0.32
C PRO A 87 -5.29 3.22 -0.10
N THR A 88 -5.05 3.85 -1.24
CA THR A 88 -5.79 5.06 -1.65
C THR A 88 -7.29 4.79 -1.80
N ALA A 89 -7.67 3.54 -2.09
CA ALA A 89 -9.05 3.07 -2.09
C ALA A 89 -9.70 3.12 -0.69
N GLY A 90 -8.91 2.94 0.38
CA GLY A 90 -9.34 3.08 1.77
C GLY A 90 -9.70 4.51 2.15
N LEU A 91 -9.25 5.53 1.40
CA LEU A 91 -9.58 6.93 1.66
C LEU A 91 -11.06 7.25 1.44
N HIS A 92 -11.79 6.40 0.73
CA HIS A 92 -13.24 6.51 0.53
C HIS A 92 -14.05 6.14 1.78
N PHE A 93 -13.41 5.54 2.79
CA PHE A 93 -14.05 5.12 4.03
C PHE A 93 -13.70 6.08 5.16
N THR A 94 -14.67 6.91 5.55
CA THR A 94 -14.57 7.73 6.76
C THR A 94 -14.85 6.90 8.01
N ASN A 95 -14.34 7.33 9.16
CA ASN A 95 -14.64 6.70 10.45
C ASN A 95 -16.13 6.70 10.78
N LYS A 96 -16.89 7.68 10.29
CA LYS A 96 -18.35 7.68 10.42
C LYS A 96 -18.96 6.51 9.65
N GLN A 97 -18.55 6.29 8.40
CA GLN A 97 -19.00 5.15 7.59
C GLN A 97 -18.58 3.81 8.21
N ILE A 98 -17.33 3.68 8.66
CA ILE A 98 -16.86 2.44 9.31
C ILE A 98 -17.67 2.13 10.58
N LYS A 99 -17.95 3.14 11.42
CA LYS A 99 -18.80 2.96 12.60
C LYS A 99 -20.22 2.54 12.25
N ILE A 100 -20.79 3.07 11.16
CA ILE A 100 -22.10 2.67 10.66
C ILE A 100 -22.05 1.20 10.20
N LEU A 101 -21.06 0.84 9.39
CA LEU A 101 -20.92 -0.53 8.88
C LEU A 101 -20.71 -1.54 10.02
N LYS A 102 -19.89 -1.22 11.02
CA LYS A 102 -19.74 -2.05 12.24
C LYS A 102 -21.05 -2.24 13.00
N LYS A 103 -21.87 -1.18 13.12
CA LYS A 103 -23.20 -1.27 13.75
C LYS A 103 -24.19 -2.13 12.94
N LEU A 104 -24.01 -2.21 11.63
CA LEU A 104 -24.78 -3.08 10.74
C LEU A 104 -24.30 -4.54 10.77
N GLY A 105 -23.29 -4.86 11.58
CA GLY A 105 -22.76 -6.22 11.73
C GLY A 105 -21.63 -6.57 10.76
N HIS A 106 -21.02 -5.60 10.09
CA HIS A 106 -19.85 -5.83 9.25
C HIS A 106 -18.57 -5.83 10.09
N ASP A 107 -17.81 -6.92 10.01
CA ASP A 107 -16.48 -7.03 10.59
C ASP A 107 -15.44 -6.27 9.76
N PHE A 108 -14.43 -5.74 10.43
CA PHE A 108 -13.29 -5.07 9.79
C PHE A 108 -12.00 -5.73 10.27
N VAL A 109 -11.16 -6.09 9.31
CA VAL A 109 -9.80 -6.59 9.51
C VAL A 109 -8.84 -5.58 8.92
N TYR A 110 -7.77 -5.27 9.65
CA TYR A 110 -6.73 -4.35 9.18
C TYR A 110 -5.46 -5.16 8.94
N ILE A 111 -4.80 -4.91 7.81
CA ILE A 111 -3.53 -5.55 7.49
C ILE A 111 -2.46 -4.46 7.42
N ASN A 112 -1.26 -4.77 7.90
CA ASN A 112 -0.14 -3.84 7.82
C ASN A 112 0.58 -4.05 6.48
N LEU A 113 0.78 -2.95 5.79
CA LEU A 113 1.49 -2.90 4.52
C LEU A 113 2.62 -1.89 4.66
N ASP A 114 3.85 -2.36 4.55
CA ASP A 114 5.02 -1.52 4.41
C ASP A 114 5.42 -1.51 2.94
N VAL A 115 4.97 -0.44 2.27
CA VAL A 115 5.49 -0.03 0.96
C VAL A 115 6.90 0.48 1.19
N ASN A 116 7.83 -0.48 1.17
CA ASN A 116 9.26 -0.34 1.30
C ASN A 116 9.75 0.86 0.47
N VAL A 117 10.84 1.52 0.87
CA VAL A 117 11.25 2.77 0.22
C VAL A 117 11.55 2.63 -1.28
N ASP A 118 11.69 1.39 -1.76
CA ASP A 118 11.79 1.00 -3.17
C ASP A 118 10.54 1.35 -4.00
N THR A 119 9.33 1.51 -3.41
CA THR A 119 8.11 1.96 -4.11
C THR A 119 8.18 3.43 -4.56
N PHE A 120 9.14 4.21 -4.05
CA PHE A 120 9.39 5.59 -4.49
C PHE A 120 10.42 5.68 -5.61
N LYS A 121 10.98 4.55 -6.08
CA LYS A 121 11.87 4.54 -7.25
C LYS A 121 11.05 4.75 -8.53
N PRO A 122 11.49 5.62 -9.46
CA PRO A 122 10.79 5.83 -10.73
C PRO A 122 10.70 4.52 -11.52
N VAL A 123 9.53 4.21 -12.07
CA VAL A 123 9.30 3.05 -12.94
C VAL A 123 10.03 3.29 -14.26
N THR A 124 10.94 2.39 -14.65
CA THR A 124 11.83 2.55 -15.83
C THR A 124 11.48 1.69 -17.04
N SER A 125 10.55 0.74 -16.95
CA SER A 125 10.27 -0.20 -18.07
C SER A 125 9.08 0.22 -18.94
N LYS A 126 9.13 -0.20 -20.21
CA LYS A 126 8.25 0.21 -21.32
C LYS A 126 7.25 -0.89 -21.74
N PHE A 127 7.34 -2.09 -21.14
CA PHE A 127 6.59 -3.31 -21.48
C PHE A 127 5.97 -3.95 -20.24
N LEU A 128 4.72 -4.45 -20.34
CA LEU A 128 3.96 -5.05 -19.23
C LEU A 128 4.66 -6.28 -18.63
N GLU A 129 5.37 -7.04 -19.47
CA GLU A 129 6.13 -8.24 -19.10
C GLU A 129 7.44 -7.93 -18.36
N ASP A 130 7.96 -6.70 -18.47
CA ASP A 130 9.20 -6.24 -17.81
C ASP A 130 8.92 -5.32 -16.61
N HIS A 131 7.67 -5.23 -16.14
CA HIS A 131 7.34 -4.46 -14.95
C HIS A 131 7.58 -5.30 -13.70
N ASP A 132 8.74 -5.11 -13.06
CA ASP A 132 8.92 -5.43 -11.65
C ASP A 132 7.84 -4.68 -10.87
N ILE A 133 6.80 -5.39 -10.42
CA ILE A 133 5.92 -4.84 -9.39
C ILE A 133 6.79 -4.63 -8.15
N HIS A 134 6.78 -3.42 -7.61
CA HIS A 134 7.47 -3.13 -6.36
C HIS A 134 7.08 -4.16 -5.30
N GLU A 135 8.09 -4.84 -4.73
CA GLU A 135 7.88 -5.76 -3.61
C GLU A 135 7.27 -4.98 -2.44
N GLU A 136 6.12 -5.44 -1.96
CA GLU A 136 5.45 -4.89 -0.79
C GLU A 136 5.69 -5.83 0.38
N TYR A 137 6.10 -5.30 1.53
CA TYR A 137 6.14 -6.09 2.76
C TYR A 137 4.77 -6.05 3.40
N TYR A 138 4.25 -7.21 3.78
CA TYR A 138 2.99 -7.32 4.52
C TYR A 138 3.23 -8.01 5.85
N ASP A 139 2.40 -7.64 6.82
CA ASP A 139 2.31 -8.27 8.12
C ASP A 139 0.84 -8.31 8.53
N ILE A 140 0.33 -9.52 8.73
CA ILE A 140 -1.06 -9.80 9.07
C ILE A 140 -1.07 -10.51 10.41
N ASP A 141 -1.75 -9.92 11.40
CA ASP A 141 -1.92 -10.57 12.69
C ASP A 141 -2.65 -11.91 12.53
N GLU A 142 -2.15 -12.95 13.21
CA GLU A 142 -2.73 -14.30 13.14
C GLU A 142 -4.21 -14.30 13.54
N SER A 143 -4.57 -13.50 14.54
CA SER A 143 -5.96 -13.36 14.98
C SER A 143 -6.88 -12.77 13.90
N ASP A 144 -6.34 -11.88 13.07
CA ASP A 144 -7.05 -11.22 11.98
C ASP A 144 -7.12 -12.10 10.74
N PHE A 145 -6.03 -12.78 10.39
CA PHE A 145 -6.06 -13.78 9.32
C PHE A 145 -7.06 -14.92 9.62
N ASN A 146 -7.12 -15.36 10.88
CA ASN A 146 -8.10 -16.35 11.30
C ASN A 146 -9.55 -15.86 11.16
N LYS A 147 -9.83 -14.56 11.31
CA LYS A 147 -11.18 -14.02 11.02
C LYS A 147 -11.50 -14.12 9.52
N ILE A 148 -10.54 -13.80 8.65
CA ILE A 148 -10.67 -13.93 7.20
C ILE A 148 -10.97 -15.38 6.81
N LEU A 149 -10.20 -16.35 7.33
CA LEU A 149 -10.42 -17.77 7.05
C LEU A 149 -11.78 -18.27 7.57
N LYS A 150 -12.20 -17.82 8.76
CA LYS A 150 -13.52 -18.15 9.30
C LYS A 150 -14.65 -17.59 8.43
N ALA A 151 -14.52 -16.35 7.95
CA ALA A 151 -15.49 -15.74 7.04
C ALA A 151 -15.60 -16.55 5.74
N LYS A 152 -14.45 -16.89 5.13
CA LYS A 152 -14.37 -17.73 3.93
C LYS A 152 -15.04 -19.08 4.13
N ASN A 153 -14.69 -19.80 5.20
CA ASN A 153 -15.26 -21.13 5.50
C ASN A 153 -16.77 -21.10 5.78
N LYS A 154 -17.30 -19.95 6.16
CA LYS A 154 -18.74 -19.72 6.37
C LYS A 154 -19.45 -19.14 5.15
N ASN A 155 -18.77 -18.99 4.02
CA ASN A 155 -19.28 -18.32 2.81
C ASN A 155 -19.82 -16.91 3.10
N ILE A 156 -19.17 -16.19 4.02
CA ILE A 156 -19.45 -14.77 4.27
C ILE A 156 -18.63 -13.98 3.27
N ASN A 157 -19.29 -13.07 2.53
CA ASN A 157 -18.64 -12.24 1.52
C ASN A 157 -17.48 -11.43 2.11
N ILE A 158 -16.29 -11.57 1.54
CA ILE A 158 -15.08 -10.84 1.92
C ILE A 158 -14.81 -9.74 0.90
N TYR A 159 -14.74 -8.50 1.40
CA TYR A 159 -14.44 -7.31 0.60
C TYR A 159 -13.01 -6.88 0.89
N CYS A 160 -12.15 -6.95 -0.13
CA CYS A 160 -10.80 -6.39 -0.04
C CYS A 160 -10.79 -4.94 -0.52
N ILE A 161 -10.18 -4.05 0.26
CA ILE A 161 -10.09 -2.62 -0.04
C ILE A 161 -8.67 -2.31 -0.50
N GLY A 162 -8.50 -2.16 -1.81
CA GLY A 162 -7.24 -1.89 -2.47
C GLY A 162 -6.55 -3.14 -3.03
N THR A 163 -5.89 -2.96 -4.17
CA THR A 163 -5.15 -4.02 -4.88
C THR A 163 -3.98 -4.57 -4.09
N THR A 164 -3.25 -3.71 -3.38
CA THR A 164 -2.15 -4.11 -2.49
C THR A 164 -2.66 -5.04 -1.37
N SER A 165 -3.81 -4.71 -0.78
CA SER A 165 -4.41 -5.57 0.25
C SER A 165 -4.83 -6.93 -0.29
N LEU A 166 -5.36 -6.96 -1.52
CA LEU A 166 -5.73 -8.20 -2.18
C LEU A 166 -4.50 -9.09 -2.38
N ARG A 167 -3.40 -8.53 -2.91
CA ARG A 167 -2.15 -9.26 -3.13
C ARG A 167 -1.56 -9.80 -1.83
N ALA A 168 -1.55 -9.00 -0.76
CA ALA A 168 -1.06 -9.42 0.54
C ALA A 168 -1.87 -10.59 1.13
N VAL A 169 -3.20 -10.50 1.08
CA VAL A 169 -4.09 -11.56 1.59
C VAL A 169 -3.96 -12.85 0.77
N GLU A 170 -3.89 -12.76 -0.57
CA GLU A 170 -3.64 -13.92 -1.42
C GLU A 170 -2.26 -14.54 -1.14
N SER A 171 -1.23 -13.71 -0.97
CA SER A 171 0.12 -14.19 -0.65
C SER A 171 0.17 -14.93 0.68
N ALA A 172 -0.48 -14.38 1.71
CA ALA A 172 -0.56 -15.03 3.02
C ALA A 172 -1.32 -16.36 2.94
N TYR A 173 -2.41 -16.41 2.17
CA TYR A 173 -3.18 -17.63 1.98
C TYR A 173 -2.42 -18.72 1.22
N LEU A 174 -1.72 -18.36 0.14
CA LEU A 174 -1.01 -19.33 -0.71
C LEU A 174 0.28 -19.83 -0.06
N SER A 175 1.01 -18.95 0.63
CA SER A 175 2.28 -19.29 1.24
C SER A 175 2.14 -19.87 2.65
N GLY A 176 1.03 -19.60 3.34
CA GLY A 176 0.87 -19.87 4.77
C GLY A 176 1.68 -18.94 5.67
N ASN A 177 2.42 -17.98 5.11
CA ASN A 177 3.22 -17.01 5.86
C ASN A 177 2.42 -15.73 6.05
N LEU A 178 2.21 -15.32 7.30
CA LEU A 178 1.44 -14.12 7.61
C LEU A 178 2.25 -12.83 7.55
N ASN A 179 3.57 -12.96 7.41
CA ASN A 179 4.48 -11.86 7.19
C ASN A 179 5.47 -12.21 6.10
N GLY A 180 5.90 -11.21 5.34
CA GLY A 180 6.86 -11.41 4.26
C GLY A 180 6.73 -10.39 3.15
N ARG A 181 7.44 -10.65 2.06
CA ARG A 181 7.31 -9.86 0.83
C ARG A 181 6.30 -10.53 -0.09
N THR A 182 5.53 -9.71 -0.78
CA THR A 182 4.70 -10.16 -1.90
C THR A 182 5.19 -9.56 -3.20
N ASP A 183 5.56 -10.44 -4.11
CA ASP A 183 5.72 -10.21 -5.54
C ASP A 183 4.51 -10.78 -6.32
N TYR A 184 3.45 -11.17 -5.61
CA TYR A 184 2.32 -11.90 -6.19
C TYR A 184 1.65 -11.08 -7.29
N PHE A 185 1.92 -11.47 -8.53
CA PHE A 185 1.41 -10.82 -9.73
C PHE A 185 0.13 -11.52 -10.15
N ILE A 186 -0.93 -10.73 -10.36
CA ILE A 186 -2.24 -11.23 -10.75
C ILE A 186 -2.41 -10.92 -12.23
N PHE A 187 -2.23 -11.95 -13.04
CA PHE A 187 -2.52 -11.92 -14.48
C PHE A 187 -4.00 -12.17 -14.74
N PRO A 188 -4.51 -11.85 -15.94
CA PRO A 188 -5.78 -12.43 -16.40
C PRO A 188 -5.84 -13.93 -16.11
N ASP A 189 -7.01 -14.41 -15.69
CA ASP A 189 -7.28 -15.83 -15.35
C ASP A 189 -6.57 -16.39 -14.09
N THR A 190 -5.76 -15.59 -13.40
CA THR A 190 -5.30 -15.93 -12.04
C THR A 190 -6.48 -16.18 -11.11
N LYS A 191 -6.54 -17.36 -10.51
CA LYS A 191 -7.56 -17.69 -9.52
C LYS A 191 -7.32 -16.92 -8.22
N ILE A 192 -8.26 -16.06 -7.84
CA ILE A 192 -8.27 -15.40 -6.54
C ILE A 192 -9.01 -16.27 -5.53
N ASN A 193 -8.42 -16.51 -4.36
CA ASN A 193 -8.90 -17.51 -3.42
C ASN A 193 -9.72 -16.93 -2.27
N ILE A 194 -9.40 -15.74 -1.80
CA ILE A 194 -9.94 -15.18 -0.55
C ILE A 194 -11.05 -14.16 -0.80
N PRO A 195 -10.80 -12.98 -1.40
CA PRO A 195 -11.84 -11.97 -1.50
C PRO A 195 -12.87 -12.29 -2.59
N ASP A 196 -14.14 -12.11 -2.25
CA ASP A 196 -15.26 -12.17 -3.19
C ASP A 196 -15.45 -10.83 -3.91
N TYR A 197 -15.01 -9.74 -3.30
CA TYR A 197 -15.12 -8.39 -3.87
C TYR A 197 -13.82 -7.61 -3.71
N LEU A 198 -13.50 -6.80 -4.73
CA LEU A 198 -12.40 -5.83 -4.70
C LEU A 198 -12.98 -4.42 -4.81
N ILE A 199 -12.66 -3.56 -3.85
CA ILE A 199 -12.92 -2.11 -3.92
C ILE A 199 -11.59 -1.42 -4.23
N THR A 200 -11.53 -0.69 -5.35
CA THR A 200 -10.31 0.00 -5.79
C THR A 200 -10.62 1.31 -6.51
N ASN A 201 -9.59 2.10 -6.82
CA ASN A 201 -9.71 3.28 -7.70
C ASN A 201 -9.69 2.85 -9.18
N PHE A 202 -10.08 3.77 -10.08
CA PHE A 202 -9.77 3.60 -11.51
C PHE A 202 -8.29 3.84 -11.78
N HIS A 203 -7.60 2.86 -12.39
CA HIS A 203 -6.15 2.90 -12.56
C HIS A 203 -5.72 3.54 -13.90
N ALA A 204 -4.45 3.95 -14.00
CA ALA A 204 -3.92 4.51 -15.23
C ALA A 204 -3.82 3.44 -16.34
N PRO A 205 -4.08 3.80 -17.61
CA PRO A 205 -3.76 2.97 -18.78
C PRO A 205 -2.31 2.47 -18.71
N LYS A 206 -2.07 1.18 -19.01
CA LYS A 206 -0.77 0.51 -18.98
C LYS A 206 -0.09 0.37 -17.59
N SER A 207 -0.85 0.47 -16.49
CA SER A 207 -0.31 0.11 -15.16
C SER A 207 -0.42 -1.40 -14.93
N SER A 208 0.50 -1.97 -14.13
CA SER A 208 0.40 -3.35 -13.65
C SER A 208 -0.92 -3.59 -12.90
N LEU A 209 -1.49 -2.58 -12.24
CA LEU A 209 -2.79 -2.67 -11.58
C LEU A 209 -3.96 -2.94 -12.53
N LEU A 210 -3.83 -2.64 -13.84
CA LEU A 210 -4.84 -3.02 -14.82
C LEU A 210 -4.89 -4.53 -15.06
N SER A 211 -3.82 -5.28 -14.80
CA SER A 211 -3.88 -6.75 -14.90
C SER A 211 -4.83 -7.33 -13.85
N ILE A 212 -4.87 -6.74 -12.65
CA ILE A 212 -5.83 -7.10 -11.60
C ILE A 212 -7.25 -6.77 -12.05
N VAL A 213 -7.47 -5.59 -12.65
CA VAL A 213 -8.80 -5.22 -13.18
C VAL A 213 -9.23 -6.16 -14.29
N ALA A 214 -8.33 -6.48 -15.22
CA ALA A 214 -8.59 -7.43 -16.30
C ALA A 214 -8.86 -8.84 -15.77
N ASN A 215 -8.25 -9.23 -14.65
CA ASN A 215 -8.53 -10.48 -13.97
C ASN A 215 -9.93 -10.49 -13.33
N VAL A 216 -10.30 -9.46 -12.55
CA VAL A 216 -11.55 -9.46 -11.78
C VAL A 216 -12.79 -9.09 -12.61
N TYR A 217 -12.64 -8.34 -13.70
CA TYR A 217 -13.76 -7.91 -14.55
C TYR A 217 -13.73 -8.52 -15.95
N GLY A 218 -12.64 -9.22 -16.30
CA GLY A 218 -12.47 -9.87 -17.59
C GLY A 218 -12.27 -8.90 -18.76
N ALA A 219 -12.42 -9.43 -19.98
CA ALA A 219 -12.17 -8.71 -21.23
C ALA A 219 -13.06 -7.46 -21.46
N GLY A 220 -14.11 -7.27 -20.65
CA GLY A 220 -14.99 -6.10 -20.71
C GLY A 220 -14.38 -4.81 -20.15
N TRP A 221 -13.26 -4.88 -19.42
CA TRP A 221 -12.71 -3.73 -18.68
C TRP A 221 -12.46 -2.47 -19.53
N PRO A 222 -12.06 -2.54 -20.82
CA PRO A 222 -11.88 -1.34 -21.63
C PRO A 222 -13.20 -0.58 -21.84
N LYS A 223 -14.31 -1.30 -21.99
CA LYS A 223 -15.64 -0.68 -22.16
C LYS A 223 -16.09 -0.01 -20.86
N LEU A 224 -15.85 -0.63 -19.71
CA LEU A 224 -16.10 -0.03 -18.41
C LEU A 224 -15.30 1.27 -18.22
N TYR A 225 -14.01 1.25 -18.57
CA TYR A 225 -13.14 2.42 -18.45
C TYR A 225 -13.56 3.54 -19.40
N GLN A 226 -13.96 3.21 -20.63
CA GLN A 226 -14.52 4.18 -21.57
C GLN A 226 -15.82 4.79 -21.03
N TYR A 227 -16.71 3.98 -20.44
CA TYR A 227 -17.93 4.47 -19.79
C TYR A 227 -17.61 5.42 -18.63
N ALA A 228 -16.64 5.06 -17.78
CA ALA A 228 -16.22 5.88 -16.66
C ALA A 228 -15.70 7.26 -17.12
N LEU A 229 -14.86 7.28 -18.16
CA LEU A 229 -14.38 8.52 -18.78
C LEU A 229 -15.52 9.36 -19.36
N ASN A 230 -16.41 8.74 -20.14
CA ASN A 230 -17.55 9.41 -20.76
C ASN A 230 -18.56 9.96 -19.73
N SER A 231 -18.63 9.32 -18.56
CA SER A 231 -19.50 9.73 -17.45
C SER A 231 -18.85 10.78 -16.52
N GLY A 232 -17.62 11.22 -16.82
CA GLY A 232 -16.91 12.20 -16.01
C GLY A 232 -16.40 11.67 -14.67
N LEU A 233 -16.27 10.35 -14.50
CA LEU A 233 -15.64 9.78 -13.31
C LEU A 233 -14.16 10.15 -13.26
N LYS A 234 -13.68 10.43 -12.05
CA LYS A 234 -12.30 10.80 -11.76
C LYS A 234 -11.46 9.55 -11.58
N PHE A 235 -10.27 9.55 -12.17
CA PHE A 235 -9.34 8.41 -12.11
C PHE A 235 -8.23 8.64 -11.09
N LEU A 236 -7.43 7.59 -10.86
CA LEU A 236 -6.23 7.58 -10.01
C LEU A 236 -6.54 7.69 -8.51
N SER A 237 -5.50 7.89 -7.72
CA SER A 237 -5.49 7.78 -6.25
C SER A 237 -6.52 8.66 -5.53
N PHE A 238 -6.89 9.81 -6.09
CA PHE A 238 -7.91 10.72 -5.52
C PHE A 238 -9.18 10.80 -6.36
N GLY A 239 -9.31 9.88 -7.32
CA GLY A 239 -10.51 9.73 -8.13
C GLY A 239 -11.59 8.92 -7.43
N ASP A 240 -12.61 8.55 -8.19
CA ASP A 240 -13.71 7.72 -7.74
C ASP A 240 -13.25 6.27 -7.48
N ALA A 241 -14.09 5.54 -6.73
CA ALA A 241 -13.92 4.12 -6.47
C ALA A 241 -14.88 3.28 -7.32
N VAL A 242 -14.47 2.04 -7.56
CA VAL A 242 -15.24 0.99 -8.21
C VAL A 242 -15.18 -0.27 -7.35
N ILE A 243 -16.30 -1.00 -7.34
CA ILE A 243 -16.39 -2.32 -6.73
C ILE A 243 -16.51 -3.37 -7.82
N PHE A 244 -15.67 -4.40 -7.73
CA PHE A 244 -15.69 -5.57 -8.59
C PHE A 244 -16.09 -6.78 -7.77
N LYS A 245 -16.94 -7.64 -8.35
CA LYS A 245 -17.07 -9.01 -7.88
C LYS A 245 -15.94 -9.82 -8.51
N VAL A 246 -15.31 -10.67 -7.71
CA VAL A 246 -14.13 -11.43 -8.09
C VAL A 246 -14.54 -12.84 -8.54
N ASN A 247 -13.87 -13.38 -9.56
CA ASN A 247 -14.13 -14.69 -10.16
C ASN A 247 -15.54 -14.86 -10.77
N GLU A 248 -16.09 -13.81 -11.37
CA GLU A 248 -17.28 -13.88 -12.24
C GLU A 248 -16.94 -13.88 -13.73
#